data_AF-A0A851D8U3-F1
#
_entry.id   AF-A0A851D8U3-F1
#
_cell.length_a   1.000
_cell.length_b   1.000
_cell.length_c   1.000
_cell.angle_alpha   90.00
_cell.angle_beta   90.00
_cell.angle_gamma   90.00
#
_symmetry.space_group_name_H-M   'P 1'
#
loop_
_entity.id
_entity.type
_entity.pdbx_description
1 polymer ?
#
loop_
_entity_poly.entity_id
_entity_poly.type
_entity_poly.pdbx_seq_one_letter_code
_entity_poly.pdbx_strand_id
1 'polypeptide(L)'
;LCCSVAEELLPGAEFHRYVKGQASVVRSPQPYSVPDDLAQHVDFVGGLHRFPAERRAVSRTWAPRDAELRRQRAGFHLGVTPSILRKRYNVTAADVGVVPNNSQACAQFLEQYFHQADLAEFMHLFGSSFAHRSQVDRVVGRQGKGKAGLEASLDVEYIMSTGANISTWVFSNAGRHESQEPFLAWLLLLSNMSSVPWVHTVSYGDDEDSLSRAYMERVNGEFMKAAARGLTVLFASGDDGAGCRRVSGGNHTFRPSFPASRWVLGGPADTSRGP
;
A
#
# COMPACT_ATOMS: atom_id res chain seq x y z
N LEU A 1 -26.50 7.36 5.19
CA LEU A 1 -27.12 8.49 4.47
C LEU A 1 -27.82 7.92 3.25
N CYS A 2 -29.08 8.30 3.01
CA CYS A 2 -29.77 7.94 1.78
C CYS A 2 -29.11 8.70 0.62
N CYS A 3 -28.98 8.09 -0.58
CA CYS A 3 -28.37 8.75 -1.74
C CYS A 3 -29.04 10.10 -2.03
N SER A 4 -30.37 10.19 -1.88
CA SER A 4 -31.12 11.42 -2.13
C SER A 4 -30.63 12.63 -1.31
N VAL A 5 -30.33 12.42 -0.02
CA VAL A 5 -29.82 13.49 0.86
C VAL A 5 -28.43 13.95 0.42
N ALA A 6 -27.60 13.02 -0.06
CA ALA A 6 -26.27 13.36 -0.54
C ALA A 6 -26.31 14.11 -1.89
N GLU A 7 -27.27 13.79 -2.76
CA GLU A 7 -27.49 14.47 -4.05
C GLU A 7 -28.05 15.88 -3.85
N GLU A 8 -28.93 16.08 -2.85
CA GLU A 8 -29.39 17.42 -2.46
C GLU A 8 -28.26 18.28 -1.89
N LEU A 9 -27.40 17.69 -1.05
CA LEU A 9 -26.27 18.40 -0.44
C LEU A 9 -25.18 18.77 -1.47
N LEU A 10 -25.05 17.97 -2.54
CA LEU A 10 -24.00 18.09 -3.54
C LEU A 10 -24.61 18.24 -4.94
N PRO A 11 -25.14 19.42 -5.29
CA PRO A 11 -25.84 19.60 -6.55
C PRO A 11 -24.99 19.19 -7.75
N GLY A 12 -25.57 18.38 -8.62
CA GLY A 12 -24.89 17.76 -9.77
C GLY A 12 -24.43 16.32 -9.52
N ALA A 13 -24.24 15.90 -8.26
CA ALA A 13 -23.96 14.51 -7.95
C ALA A 13 -25.19 13.63 -8.26
N GLU A 14 -24.92 12.48 -8.87
CA GLU A 14 -25.91 11.43 -9.15
C GLU A 14 -25.27 10.07 -8.82
N PHE A 15 -25.75 9.37 -7.80
CA PHE A 15 -25.08 8.16 -7.30
C PHE A 15 -25.59 6.90 -7.99
N HIS A 16 -24.66 6.20 -8.65
CA HIS A 16 -24.88 4.91 -9.30
C HIS A 16 -24.12 3.80 -8.59
N ARG A 17 -24.71 2.60 -8.57
CA ARG A 17 -24.05 1.38 -8.08
C ARG A 17 -23.29 0.71 -9.23
N TYR A 18 -21.99 0.58 -9.07
CA TYR A 18 -21.12 -0.14 -9.99
C TYR A 18 -20.74 -1.48 -9.38
N VAL A 19 -20.77 -2.55 -10.18
CA VAL A 19 -20.44 -3.91 -9.76
C VAL A 19 -19.44 -4.51 -10.74
N LYS A 20 -18.35 -5.08 -10.20
CA LYS A 20 -17.35 -5.81 -10.99
C LYS A 20 -16.87 -7.02 -10.19
N GLY A 21 -17.17 -8.23 -10.69
CA GLY A 21 -16.89 -9.47 -9.96
C GLY A 21 -17.66 -9.52 -8.64
N GLN A 22 -16.95 -9.71 -7.52
CA GLN A 22 -17.53 -9.67 -6.17
C GLN A 22 -17.51 -8.26 -5.54
N ALA A 23 -16.95 -7.26 -6.23
CA ALA A 23 -16.85 -5.91 -5.71
C ALA A 23 -18.05 -5.04 -6.14
N SER A 24 -18.57 -4.24 -5.20
CA SER A 24 -19.59 -3.21 -5.47
C SER A 24 -19.17 -1.88 -4.84
N VAL A 25 -19.40 -0.78 -5.55
CA VAL A 25 -19.16 0.59 -5.07
C VAL A 25 -20.28 1.52 -5.53
N VAL A 26 -20.53 2.60 -4.78
CA VAL A 26 -21.47 3.65 -5.16
C VAL A 26 -20.70 4.91 -5.49
N ARG A 27 -20.83 5.39 -6.72
CA ARG A 27 -20.06 6.53 -7.26
C ARG A 27 -20.95 7.42 -8.10
N SER A 28 -20.57 8.67 -8.25
CA SER A 28 -21.17 9.56 -9.22
C SER A 28 -20.29 9.71 -10.46
N PRO A 29 -20.84 9.47 -11.67
CA PRO A 29 -20.16 9.79 -12.92
C PRO A 29 -20.20 11.28 -13.25
N GLN A 30 -21.10 12.05 -12.61
CA GLN A 30 -21.28 13.47 -12.82
C GLN A 30 -20.44 14.29 -11.83
N PRO A 31 -19.96 15.49 -12.22
CA PRO A 31 -19.33 16.41 -11.27
C PRO A 31 -20.36 16.93 -10.25
N TYR A 32 -19.88 17.29 -9.07
CA TYR A 32 -20.69 17.93 -8.03
C TYR A 32 -20.24 19.38 -7.82
N SER A 33 -21.11 20.16 -7.19
CA SER A 33 -20.82 21.51 -6.70
C SER A 33 -21.05 21.60 -5.20
N VAL A 34 -20.46 22.61 -4.57
CA VAL A 34 -20.72 22.98 -3.18
C VAL A 34 -21.18 24.45 -3.15
N PRO A 35 -22.06 24.83 -2.21
CA PRO A 35 -22.43 26.24 -2.03
C PRO A 35 -21.20 27.14 -1.83
N ASP A 36 -21.26 28.37 -2.36
CA ASP A 36 -20.15 29.34 -2.30
C ASP A 36 -19.69 29.60 -0.86
N ASP A 37 -20.62 29.64 0.09
CA ASP A 37 -20.33 29.82 1.51
C ASP A 37 -19.47 28.69 2.10
N LEU A 38 -19.52 27.49 1.51
CA LEU A 38 -18.72 26.34 1.93
C LEU A 38 -17.43 26.17 1.12
N ALA A 39 -17.27 26.88 0.00
CA ALA A 39 -16.14 26.70 -0.91
C ALA A 39 -14.77 26.97 -0.23
N GLN A 40 -14.73 27.89 0.73
CA GLN A 40 -13.53 28.19 1.53
C GLN A 40 -13.30 27.23 2.72
N HIS A 41 -14.25 26.33 3.00
CA HIS A 41 -14.23 25.44 4.17
C HIS A 41 -14.12 23.96 3.80
N VAL A 42 -14.25 23.62 2.52
CA VAL A 42 -14.26 22.24 2.03
C VAL A 42 -13.25 22.08 0.89
N ASP A 43 -12.21 21.27 1.10
CA ASP A 43 -11.24 20.97 0.04
C ASP A 43 -11.87 20.14 -1.10
N PHE A 44 -12.57 19.05 -0.73
CA PHE A 44 -13.33 18.17 -1.62
C PHE A 44 -14.19 17.21 -0.80
N VAL A 45 -15.13 16.53 -1.46
CA VAL A 45 -15.92 15.44 -0.89
C VAL A 45 -15.37 14.09 -1.36
N GLY A 46 -14.87 13.30 -0.41
CA GLY A 46 -14.36 11.96 -0.67
C GLY A 46 -15.48 10.98 -1.05
N GLY A 47 -15.15 9.95 -1.82
CA GLY A 47 -16.11 8.88 -2.12
C GLY A 47 -16.98 9.04 -3.35
N LEU A 48 -16.90 10.18 -4.05
CA LEU A 48 -17.80 10.46 -5.16
C LEU A 48 -17.33 9.80 -6.47
N HIS A 49 -16.07 10.01 -6.89
CA HIS A 49 -15.66 9.63 -8.26
C HIS A 49 -14.66 8.47 -8.32
N ARG A 50 -13.71 8.38 -7.37
CA ARG A 50 -12.58 7.45 -7.47
C ARG A 50 -12.93 6.00 -7.18
N PHE A 51 -12.63 5.11 -8.11
CA PHE A 51 -12.74 3.67 -7.90
C PHE A 51 -11.52 3.15 -7.14
N PRO A 52 -11.67 2.14 -6.25
CA PRO A 52 -10.53 1.48 -5.64
C PRO A 52 -9.69 0.77 -6.71
N ALA A 53 -8.36 0.89 -6.62
CA ALA A 53 -7.44 0.24 -7.54
C ALA A 53 -7.63 -1.29 -7.54
N GLU A 54 -7.77 -1.88 -8.73
CA GLU A 54 -7.64 -3.32 -8.94
C GLU A 54 -6.24 -3.62 -9.45
N ARG A 55 -5.27 -3.77 -8.56
CA ARG A 55 -3.98 -4.35 -8.95
C ARG A 55 -4.11 -5.87 -8.98
N ARG A 56 -3.96 -6.45 -10.18
CA ARG A 56 -3.77 -7.90 -10.30
C ARG A 56 -2.42 -8.22 -9.68
N ALA A 57 -2.39 -9.08 -8.67
CA ALA A 57 -1.15 -9.71 -8.24
C ALA A 57 -0.49 -10.30 -9.50
N VAL A 58 0.78 -9.96 -9.72
CA VAL A 58 1.54 -10.53 -10.83
C VAL A 58 1.65 -12.02 -10.57
N SER A 59 0.79 -12.81 -11.21
CA SER A 59 0.90 -14.26 -11.23
C SER A 59 2.16 -14.62 -12.02
N ARG A 60 3.30 -14.72 -11.35
CA ARG A 60 4.46 -15.43 -11.89
C ARG A 60 4.25 -16.92 -11.66
N THR A 61 3.36 -17.53 -12.43
CA THR A 61 3.44 -18.97 -12.66
C THR A 61 4.71 -19.22 -13.45
N TRP A 62 5.71 -19.79 -12.78
CA TRP A 62 6.83 -20.46 -13.43
C TRP A 62 6.23 -21.50 -14.38
N ALA A 63 6.14 -21.17 -15.66
CA ALA A 63 5.95 -22.21 -16.66
C ALA A 63 7.20 -23.11 -16.58
N PRO A 64 7.07 -24.42 -16.31
CA PRO A 64 8.22 -25.30 -16.28
C PRO A 64 8.71 -25.45 -17.71
N ARG A 65 9.62 -24.57 -18.14
CA ARG A 65 10.41 -24.80 -19.35
C ARG A 65 11.56 -25.72 -18.96
N ASP A 66 11.39 -26.98 -19.35
CA ASP A 66 12.39 -28.00 -19.63
C ASP A 66 13.46 -28.25 -18.56
N ALA A 67 13.25 -29.35 -17.84
CA ALA A 67 14.17 -29.91 -16.85
C ALA A 67 15.51 -30.43 -17.43
N GLU A 68 15.81 -30.19 -18.71
CA GLU A 68 16.93 -30.84 -19.40
C GLU A 68 18.26 -30.08 -19.35
N LEU A 69 18.29 -28.78 -18.98
CA LEU A 69 19.53 -27.97 -18.99
C LEU A 69 20.24 -27.86 -17.63
N ARG A 70 19.81 -28.60 -16.60
CA ARG A 70 20.28 -28.43 -15.21
C ARG A 70 21.51 -29.28 -14.83
N ARG A 71 22.55 -29.28 -15.67
CA ARG A 71 23.89 -29.76 -15.30
C ARG A 71 24.94 -28.69 -15.50
N GLN A 72 24.88 -27.60 -14.74
CA GLN A 72 26.05 -26.78 -14.46
C GLN A 72 25.93 -26.13 -13.08
N ARG A 73 26.96 -26.36 -12.26
CA ARG A 73 27.11 -25.95 -10.87
C ARG A 73 27.34 -24.44 -10.75
N ALA A 74 26.27 -23.67 -10.71
CA ALA A 74 26.26 -22.36 -10.06
C ALA A 74 25.22 -22.42 -8.93
N GLY A 75 25.56 -21.91 -7.75
CA GLY A 75 24.65 -21.85 -6.60
C GLY A 75 23.48 -20.91 -6.89
N PHE A 76 22.48 -21.40 -7.62
CA PHE A 76 21.23 -20.69 -7.85
C PHE A 76 20.41 -20.73 -6.55
N HIS A 77 20.46 -19.66 -5.77
CA HIS A 77 19.40 -19.39 -4.80
C HIS A 77 18.14 -18.97 -5.59
N LEU A 78 17.12 -19.84 -5.60
CA LEU A 78 15.83 -19.51 -6.21
C LEU A 78 15.08 -18.51 -5.32
N GLY A 79 15.23 -17.23 -5.64
CA GLY A 79 14.48 -16.15 -5.01
C GLY A 79 15.29 -15.31 -4.03
N VAL A 80 14.70 -14.19 -3.62
CA VAL A 80 15.21 -13.32 -2.57
C VAL A 80 14.59 -13.79 -1.27
N THR A 81 15.40 -14.04 -0.24
CA THR A 81 14.95 -14.42 1.11
C THR A 81 15.43 -13.39 2.12
N PRO A 82 14.88 -13.36 3.35
CA PRO A 82 15.39 -12.55 4.45
C PRO A 82 16.91 -12.61 4.63
N SER A 83 17.50 -13.80 4.60
CA SER A 83 18.95 -13.98 4.72
C SER A 83 19.73 -13.33 3.58
N ILE A 84 19.20 -13.36 2.35
CA ILE A 84 19.83 -12.72 1.19
C ILE A 84 19.79 -11.20 1.33
N LEU A 85 18.65 -10.63 1.70
CA LEU A 85 18.51 -9.18 1.90
C LEU A 85 19.41 -8.68 3.02
N ARG A 86 19.38 -9.36 4.17
CA ARG A 86 20.23 -8.99 5.32
C ARG A 86 21.71 -9.05 4.95
N LYS A 87 22.15 -10.10 4.25
CA LYS A 87 23.53 -10.20 3.76
C LYS A 87 23.87 -9.10 2.75
N ARG A 88 22.99 -8.81 1.79
CA ARG A 88 23.22 -7.79 0.74
C ARG A 88 23.34 -6.39 1.32
N TYR A 89 22.53 -6.06 2.33
CA TYR A 89 22.50 -4.75 2.97
C TYR A 89 23.33 -4.69 4.26
N ASN A 90 24.24 -5.65 4.47
CA ASN A 90 25.14 -5.73 5.64
C ASN A 90 24.41 -5.67 7.00
N VAL A 91 23.21 -6.20 7.08
CA VAL A 91 22.43 -6.35 8.31
C VAL A 91 22.83 -7.67 8.98
N THR A 92 23.56 -7.58 10.08
CA THR A 92 24.09 -8.73 10.82
C THR A 92 23.01 -9.39 11.69
N ALA A 93 23.30 -10.54 12.30
CA ALA A 93 22.37 -11.19 13.24
C ALA A 93 22.13 -10.36 14.52
N ALA A 94 23.05 -9.44 14.86
CA ALA A 94 22.92 -8.54 16.00
C ALA A 94 22.08 -7.29 15.69
N ASP A 95 21.88 -6.96 14.42
CA ASP A 95 21.09 -5.80 13.97
C ASP A 95 19.59 -6.13 14.02
N VAL A 96 19.08 -6.18 15.24
CA VAL A 96 17.67 -6.44 15.58
C VAL A 96 17.18 -5.40 16.59
N GLY A 97 15.88 -5.15 16.61
CA GLY A 97 15.25 -4.23 17.55
C GLY A 97 15.45 -4.64 19.00
N VAL A 98 15.99 -3.73 19.81
CA VAL A 98 16.18 -3.91 21.27
C VAL A 98 15.43 -2.85 22.09
N VAL A 99 14.96 -1.78 21.45
CA VAL A 99 14.29 -0.65 22.12
C VAL A 99 12.79 -0.93 22.21
N PRO A 100 12.20 -1.02 23.42
CA PRO A 100 10.81 -1.46 23.61
C PRO A 100 9.76 -0.48 23.08
N ASN A 101 10.09 0.81 22.96
CA ASN A 101 9.17 1.85 22.48
C ASN A 101 9.35 2.18 20.99
N ASN A 102 10.18 1.42 20.27
CA ASN A 102 10.29 1.54 18.82
C ASN A 102 9.27 0.63 18.14
N SER A 103 8.57 1.16 17.14
CA SER A 103 7.58 0.40 16.38
C SER A 103 7.55 0.83 14.92
N GLN A 104 7.14 -0.12 14.07
CA GLN A 104 6.99 0.03 12.64
C GLN A 104 5.62 -0.49 12.19
N ALA A 105 5.23 -0.16 10.97
CA ALA A 105 3.96 -0.60 10.41
C ALA A 105 4.02 -0.79 8.90
N CYS A 106 3.19 -1.69 8.40
CA CYS A 106 2.79 -1.71 7.00
C CYS A 106 1.30 -1.34 6.87
N ALA A 107 0.95 -0.65 5.79
CA ALA A 107 -0.43 -0.33 5.43
C ALA A 107 -0.76 -0.89 4.05
N GLN A 108 -1.85 -1.65 3.99
CA GLN A 108 -2.35 -2.23 2.75
C GLN A 108 -3.83 -1.86 2.56
N PHE A 109 -4.21 -1.64 1.30
CA PHE A 109 -5.54 -1.15 0.91
C PHE A 109 -6.22 -2.00 -0.15
N LEU A 110 -5.55 -3.07 -0.59
CA LEU A 110 -6.15 -4.07 -1.45
C LEU A 110 -7.02 -4.99 -0.57
N GLU A 111 -8.04 -5.63 -1.15
CA GLU A 111 -8.87 -6.62 -0.44
C GLU A 111 -8.11 -7.96 -0.26
N GLN A 112 -6.89 -7.84 0.23
CA GLN A 112 -5.91 -8.87 0.48
C GLN A 112 -5.57 -8.81 1.97
N TYR A 113 -5.54 -9.95 2.64
CA TYR A 113 -5.28 -10.00 4.08
C TYR A 113 -3.97 -10.75 4.31
N PHE A 114 -3.18 -10.34 5.30
CA PHE A 114 -2.12 -11.21 5.80
C PHE A 114 -2.74 -12.19 6.79
N HIS A 115 -2.22 -13.41 6.85
CA HIS A 115 -2.63 -14.38 7.85
C HIS A 115 -1.51 -14.55 8.88
N GLN A 116 -1.88 -14.55 10.15
CA GLN A 116 -0.91 -14.69 11.24
C GLN A 116 -0.22 -16.07 11.22
N ALA A 117 -0.91 -17.10 10.72
CA ALA A 117 -0.33 -18.43 10.54
C ALA A 117 0.78 -18.42 9.48
N ASP A 118 0.53 -17.81 8.32
CA ASP A 118 1.50 -17.69 7.22
C ASP A 118 2.75 -16.92 7.67
N LEU A 119 2.59 -15.82 8.41
CA LEU A 119 3.72 -15.07 8.98
C LEU A 119 4.57 -15.93 9.93
N ALA A 120 3.92 -16.74 10.78
CA ALA A 120 4.63 -17.60 11.71
C ALA A 120 5.39 -18.72 10.97
N GLU A 121 4.79 -19.29 9.93
CA GLU A 121 5.45 -20.28 9.05
C GLU A 121 6.61 -19.66 8.27
N PHE A 122 6.43 -18.47 7.70
CA PHE A 122 7.48 -17.72 7.01
C PHE A 122 8.69 -17.48 7.92
N MET A 123 8.45 -17.02 9.16
CA MET A 123 9.50 -16.77 10.13
C MET A 123 10.18 -18.07 10.59
N HIS A 124 9.44 -19.18 10.68
CA HIS A 124 10.03 -20.49 10.93
C HIS A 124 10.98 -20.92 9.80
N LEU A 125 10.59 -20.71 8.54
CA LEU A 125 11.37 -21.10 7.36
C LEU A 125 12.60 -20.21 7.14
N PHE A 126 12.47 -18.89 7.32
CA PHE A 126 13.48 -17.92 6.87
C PHE A 126 14.10 -17.06 7.98
N GLY A 127 13.52 -17.06 9.19
CA GLY A 127 13.94 -16.22 10.32
C GLY A 127 14.99 -16.85 11.23
N SER A 128 15.40 -18.11 11.02
CA SER A 128 16.29 -18.85 11.94
C SER A 128 17.69 -18.26 12.15
N SER A 129 18.12 -17.35 11.29
CA SER A 129 19.45 -16.72 11.33
C SER A 129 19.53 -15.42 12.15
N PHE A 130 18.41 -14.94 12.71
CA PHE A 130 18.34 -13.72 13.52
C PHE A 130 17.18 -13.77 14.53
N ALA A 131 17.27 -13.00 15.61
CA ALA A 131 16.16 -12.86 16.54
C ALA A 131 14.99 -12.14 15.88
N HIS A 132 13.78 -12.70 15.98
CA HIS A 132 12.61 -12.20 15.28
C HIS A 132 11.33 -12.41 16.10
N ARG A 133 10.28 -11.69 15.71
CA ARG A 133 8.92 -11.91 16.17
C ARG A 133 8.18 -12.71 15.10
N SER A 134 7.38 -13.67 15.51
CA SER A 134 6.51 -14.44 14.60
C SER A 134 5.07 -13.94 14.57
N GLN A 135 4.77 -12.87 15.33
CA GLN A 135 3.44 -12.28 15.46
C GLN A 135 3.48 -10.76 15.37
N VAL A 136 2.45 -10.18 14.75
CA VAL A 136 2.23 -8.73 14.78
C VAL A 136 1.64 -8.33 16.12
N ASP A 137 1.98 -7.14 16.61
CA ASP A 137 1.49 -6.66 17.90
C ASP A 137 0.08 -6.09 17.82
N ARG A 138 -0.28 -5.54 16.66
CA ARG A 138 -1.57 -4.88 16.48
C ARG A 138 -2.01 -4.91 15.03
N VAL A 139 -3.27 -5.26 14.82
CA VAL A 139 -3.97 -5.06 13.56
C VAL A 139 -4.96 -3.91 13.76
N VAL A 140 -4.83 -2.87 12.94
CA VAL A 140 -5.71 -1.70 12.97
C VAL A 140 -6.68 -1.78 11.81
N GLY A 141 -7.98 -1.75 12.13
CA GLY A 141 -9.08 -1.94 11.18
C GLY A 141 -9.60 -3.38 11.21
N ARG A 142 -10.34 -3.79 10.18
CA ARG A 142 -10.91 -5.14 10.08
C ARG A 142 -10.13 -5.93 9.06
N GLN A 143 -9.84 -7.19 9.36
CA GLN A 143 -9.51 -8.15 8.32
C GLN A 143 -10.78 -8.90 7.92
N GLY A 144 -11.04 -8.98 6.62
CA GLY A 144 -12.08 -9.86 6.11
C GLY A 144 -11.69 -11.33 6.31
N LYS A 145 -12.64 -12.25 6.15
CA LYS A 145 -12.38 -13.70 6.10
C LYS A 145 -11.81 -14.13 4.74
N GLY A 146 -11.16 -13.21 4.01
CA GLY A 146 -10.68 -13.44 2.65
C GLY A 146 -9.41 -14.28 2.62
N LYS A 147 -9.08 -14.79 1.43
CA LYS A 147 -7.81 -15.50 1.20
C LYS A 147 -6.62 -14.59 1.54
N ALA A 148 -5.56 -15.20 2.07
CA ALA A 148 -4.29 -14.51 2.20
C ALA A 148 -3.88 -13.96 0.83
N GLY A 149 -3.54 -12.68 0.79
CA GLY A 149 -3.10 -12.04 -0.45
C GLY A 149 -1.59 -11.94 -0.50
N LEU A 150 -1.00 -12.22 -1.66
CA LEU A 150 0.45 -12.20 -1.85
C LEU A 150 1.06 -10.87 -1.41
N GLU A 151 0.42 -9.75 -1.74
CA GLU A 151 0.93 -8.41 -1.41
C GLU A 151 0.90 -8.16 0.10
N ALA A 152 -0.23 -8.51 0.74
CA ALA A 152 -0.42 -8.30 2.17
C ALA A 152 0.53 -9.16 3.03
N SER A 153 0.81 -10.40 2.59
CA SER A 153 1.82 -11.26 3.22
C SER A 153 3.23 -10.73 2.96
N LEU A 154 3.56 -10.34 1.73
CA LEU A 154 4.87 -9.82 1.36
C LEU A 154 5.28 -8.61 2.21
N ASP A 155 4.39 -7.64 2.36
CA ASP A 155 4.65 -6.41 3.13
C ASP A 155 5.02 -6.71 4.58
N VAL A 156 4.25 -7.57 5.26
CA VAL A 156 4.46 -7.89 6.68
C VAL A 156 5.65 -8.81 6.92
N GLU A 157 5.84 -9.82 6.06
CA GLU A 157 6.92 -10.80 6.17
C GLU A 157 8.30 -10.14 6.02
N TYR A 158 8.42 -9.22 5.05
CA TYR A 158 9.70 -8.57 4.76
C TYR A 158 10.01 -7.41 5.69
N ILE A 159 9.04 -6.60 6.10
CA ILE A 159 9.30 -5.54 7.09
C ILE A 159 9.74 -6.13 8.44
N MET A 160 9.16 -7.26 8.85
CA MET A 160 9.54 -7.96 10.08
C MET A 160 10.86 -8.74 9.96
N SER A 161 11.39 -8.89 8.73
CA SER A 161 12.67 -9.55 8.46
C SER A 161 13.84 -8.57 8.41
N THR A 162 13.64 -7.40 7.80
CA THR A 162 14.65 -6.34 7.73
C THR A 162 14.67 -5.51 9.02
N GLY A 163 13.49 -5.06 9.48
CA GLY A 163 13.24 -4.50 10.80
C GLY A 163 12.95 -5.58 11.84
N ALA A 164 13.87 -6.54 11.97
CA ALA A 164 13.68 -7.70 12.84
C ALA A 164 13.56 -7.32 14.32
N ASN A 165 12.73 -8.05 15.06
CA ASN A 165 12.48 -7.87 16.50
C ASN A 165 11.91 -6.49 16.91
N ILE A 166 11.31 -5.74 15.99
CA ILE A 166 10.64 -4.45 16.26
C ILE A 166 9.13 -4.67 16.38
N SER A 167 8.46 -3.94 17.27
CA SER A 167 7.00 -4.01 17.36
C SER A 167 6.35 -3.61 16.04
N THR A 168 5.51 -4.50 15.47
CA THR A 168 4.99 -4.31 14.11
C THR A 168 3.47 -4.25 14.11
N TRP A 169 2.92 -3.21 13.50
CA TRP A 169 1.48 -3.03 13.31
C TRP A 169 1.10 -3.24 11.86
N VAL A 170 -0.10 -3.74 11.62
CA VAL A 170 -0.66 -3.84 10.27
C VAL A 170 -1.92 -3.01 10.19
N PHE A 171 -1.93 -2.03 9.27
CA PHE A 171 -3.14 -1.29 8.95
C PHE A 171 -3.90 -2.04 7.85
N SER A 172 -5.10 -2.49 8.21
CA SER A 172 -6.00 -3.18 7.31
C SER A 172 -7.39 -2.61 7.35
N ASN A 173 -7.70 -1.84 6.31
CA ASN A 173 -9.04 -1.33 6.09
C ASN A 173 -9.77 -2.27 5.12
N ALA A 174 -10.17 -3.46 5.61
CA ALA A 174 -11.14 -4.29 4.90
C ALA A 174 -12.46 -3.54 4.75
N GLY A 175 -13.14 -3.84 3.64
CA GLY A 175 -14.47 -3.34 3.38
C GLY A 175 -14.36 -2.03 2.62
N ARG A 176 -14.59 -2.13 1.31
CA ARG A 176 -15.10 -1.01 0.52
C ARG A 176 -16.42 -0.58 1.16
N HIS A 177 -16.39 0.31 2.15
CA HIS A 177 -17.56 1.12 2.40
C HIS A 177 -17.84 1.83 1.08
N GLU A 178 -19.08 1.71 0.60
CA GLU A 178 -19.45 2.04 -0.77
C GLU A 178 -19.09 3.46 -1.18
N SER A 179 -18.75 4.34 -0.25
CA SER A 179 -18.35 5.74 -0.40
C SER A 179 -16.95 6.09 0.13
N GLN A 180 -16.09 5.14 0.53
CA GLN A 180 -14.78 5.48 1.12
C GLN A 180 -13.61 5.19 0.19
N GLU A 181 -12.63 6.08 0.24
CA GLU A 181 -11.31 5.93 -0.36
C GLU A 181 -10.37 5.45 0.77
N PRO A 182 -9.91 4.19 0.76
CA PRO A 182 -9.25 3.57 1.92
C PRO A 182 -7.95 4.25 2.35
N PHE A 183 -7.25 4.87 1.40
CA PHE A 183 -5.93 5.45 1.59
C PHE A 183 -5.98 6.77 2.37
N LEU A 184 -6.85 7.70 1.99
CA LEU A 184 -7.11 8.93 2.74
C LEU A 184 -7.68 8.63 4.12
N ALA A 185 -8.57 7.63 4.24
CA ALA A 185 -9.11 7.23 5.54
C ALA A 185 -7.99 6.80 6.51
N TRP A 186 -6.96 6.10 6.01
CA TRP A 186 -5.77 5.77 6.79
C TRP A 186 -4.97 7.01 7.19
N LEU A 187 -4.73 7.96 6.30
CA LEU A 187 -4.04 9.22 6.63
C LEU A 187 -4.79 10.03 7.71
N LEU A 188 -6.11 10.13 7.59
CA LEU A 188 -6.94 10.79 8.60
C LEU A 188 -6.92 10.04 9.93
N LEU A 189 -6.92 8.70 9.90
CA LEU A 189 -6.78 7.87 11.09
C LEU A 189 -5.43 8.11 11.77
N LEU A 190 -4.33 8.19 11.01
CA LEU A 190 -3.02 8.52 11.58
C LEU A 190 -3.07 9.86 12.31
N SER A 191 -3.62 10.89 11.68
CA SER A 191 -3.80 12.22 12.30
C SER A 191 -4.66 12.20 13.57
N ASN A 192 -5.58 11.25 13.71
CA ASN A 192 -6.47 11.13 14.88
C ASN A 192 -5.88 10.29 16.02
N MET A 193 -4.82 9.52 15.77
CA MET A 193 -4.18 8.66 16.77
C MET A 193 -3.01 9.40 17.43
N SER A 194 -3.03 9.50 18.76
CA SER A 194 -1.97 10.17 19.53
C SER A 194 -0.62 9.45 19.45
N SER A 195 -0.64 8.11 19.52
CA SER A 195 0.54 7.24 19.38
C SER A 195 0.37 6.33 18.17
N VAL A 196 1.32 6.42 17.24
CA VAL A 196 1.42 5.57 16.05
C VAL A 196 2.88 5.11 15.85
N PRO A 197 3.11 4.03 15.09
CA PRO A 197 4.46 3.60 14.75
C PRO A 197 5.29 4.68 14.05
N TRP A 198 6.61 4.67 14.24
CA TRP A 198 7.49 5.71 13.71
C TRP A 198 7.75 5.54 12.22
N VAL A 199 7.75 4.29 11.74
CA VAL A 199 8.02 3.95 10.34
C VAL A 199 6.78 3.27 9.75
N HIS A 200 6.31 3.77 8.61
CA HIS A 200 5.17 3.23 7.87
C HIS A 200 5.61 2.89 6.44
N THR A 201 5.52 1.61 6.04
CA THR A 201 5.68 1.21 4.64
C THR A 201 4.33 1.03 3.98
N VAL A 202 4.20 1.49 2.74
CA VAL A 202 2.91 1.55 2.05
C VAL A 202 3.06 1.14 0.58
N SER A 203 2.43 0.02 0.23
CA SER A 203 2.42 -0.53 -1.14
C SER A 203 1.14 -0.11 -1.86
N TYR A 204 0.99 1.21 -2.11
CA TYR A 204 -0.16 1.80 -2.79
C TYR A 204 0.24 2.92 -3.72
N GLY A 205 -0.45 3.02 -4.86
CA GLY A 205 -0.37 4.19 -5.71
C GLY A 205 -1.37 4.16 -6.85
N ASP A 206 -1.78 5.33 -7.27
CA ASP A 206 -2.64 5.60 -8.43
C ASP A 206 -1.86 6.39 -9.48
N ASP A 207 -2.30 6.37 -10.74
CA ASP A 207 -1.73 7.24 -11.76
C ASP A 207 -1.99 8.72 -11.41
N GLU A 208 -0.96 9.57 -11.38
CA GLU A 208 -1.10 10.97 -10.92
C GLU A 208 -2.14 11.75 -11.75
N ASP A 209 -2.21 11.50 -13.06
CA ASP A 209 -3.19 12.14 -13.97
C ASP A 209 -4.64 11.69 -13.75
N SER A 210 -4.87 10.63 -12.98
CA SER A 210 -6.22 10.18 -12.62
C SER A 210 -6.80 10.91 -11.39
N LEU A 211 -5.97 11.69 -10.69
CA LEU A 211 -6.34 12.32 -9.43
C LEU A 211 -6.68 13.80 -9.60
N SER A 212 -7.66 14.29 -8.83
CA SER A 212 -7.93 15.72 -8.78
C SER A 212 -6.84 16.46 -8.02
N ARG A 213 -6.56 17.70 -8.44
CA ARG A 213 -5.58 18.57 -7.78
C ARG A 213 -5.89 18.77 -6.30
N ALA A 214 -7.14 19.10 -5.96
CA ALA A 214 -7.58 19.29 -4.58
C ALA A 214 -7.33 18.06 -3.69
N TYR A 215 -7.51 16.86 -4.24
CA TYR A 215 -7.20 15.63 -3.52
C TYR A 215 -5.71 15.46 -3.26
N MET A 216 -4.88 15.64 -4.30
CA MET A 216 -3.43 15.53 -4.15
C MET A 216 -2.88 16.56 -3.16
N GLU A 217 -3.38 17.80 -3.21
CA GLU A 217 -2.99 18.85 -2.27
C GLU A 217 -3.38 18.52 -0.83
N ARG A 218 -4.59 17.98 -0.60
CA ARG A 218 -4.99 17.52 0.73
C ARG A 218 -4.17 16.33 1.22
N VAL A 219 -3.95 15.32 0.40
CA VAL A 219 -3.10 14.16 0.78
C VAL A 219 -1.70 14.65 1.13
N ASN A 220 -1.12 15.56 0.34
CA ASN A 220 0.16 16.19 0.66
C ASN A 220 0.10 16.94 2.00
N GLY A 221 -1.00 17.62 2.29
CA GLY A 221 -1.28 18.22 3.61
C GLY A 221 -1.22 17.20 4.75
N GLU A 222 -1.82 16.03 4.58
CA GLU A 222 -1.76 14.95 5.57
C GLU A 222 -0.35 14.37 5.73
N PHE A 223 0.43 14.27 4.65
CA PHE A 223 1.84 13.89 4.74
C PHE A 223 2.69 14.93 5.45
N MET A 224 2.46 16.22 5.20
CA MET A 224 3.13 17.29 5.93
C MET A 224 2.82 17.20 7.44
N LYS A 225 1.58 16.87 7.81
CA LYS A 225 1.20 16.61 9.21
C LYS A 225 1.92 15.39 9.80
N ALA A 226 2.02 14.30 9.04
CA ALA A 226 2.76 13.11 9.48
C ALA A 226 4.26 13.40 9.67
N ALA A 227 4.87 14.12 8.73
CA ALA A 227 6.27 14.55 8.81
C ALA A 227 6.50 15.50 10.00
N ALA A 228 5.58 16.44 10.26
CA ALA A 228 5.66 17.34 11.42
C ALA A 228 5.59 16.60 12.76
N ARG A 229 5.02 15.39 12.77
CA ARG A 229 5.01 14.48 13.92
C ARG A 229 6.24 13.59 14.01
N GLY A 230 7.18 13.70 13.08
CA GLY A 230 8.40 12.88 13.03
C GLY A 230 8.18 11.47 12.48
N LEU A 231 7.10 11.24 11.74
CA LEU A 231 6.83 9.94 11.13
C LEU A 231 7.59 9.78 9.82
N THR A 232 8.21 8.62 9.62
CA THR A 232 8.78 8.20 8.35
C THR A 232 7.73 7.37 7.61
N VAL A 233 7.25 7.87 6.48
CA VAL A 233 6.39 7.10 5.57
C VAL A 233 7.22 6.73 4.35
N LEU A 234 7.08 5.52 3.83
CA LEU A 234 7.75 5.04 2.61
C LEU A 234 6.68 4.50 1.65
N PHE A 235 6.79 4.88 0.37
CA PHE A 235 5.91 4.40 -0.69
C PHE A 235 6.69 3.63 -1.74
N ALA A 236 6.08 2.57 -2.25
CA ALA A 236 6.58 1.90 -3.45
C ALA A 236 6.49 2.85 -4.66
N SER A 237 7.52 2.88 -5.50
CA SER A 237 7.54 3.71 -6.73
C SER A 237 6.57 3.22 -7.81
N GLY A 238 6.09 1.99 -7.70
CA GLY A 238 5.29 1.30 -8.70
C GLY A 238 6.10 0.33 -9.55
N ASP A 239 5.39 -0.58 -10.21
CA ASP A 239 5.96 -1.73 -10.94
C ASP A 239 6.00 -1.53 -12.47
N ASP A 240 5.50 -0.38 -12.96
CA ASP A 240 5.34 -0.07 -14.39
C ASP A 240 6.51 0.77 -14.97
N GLY A 241 7.63 0.86 -14.25
CA GLY A 241 8.77 1.70 -14.64
C GLY A 241 8.38 3.18 -14.72
N ALA A 242 8.67 3.84 -15.84
CA ALA A 242 8.27 5.23 -16.07
C ALA A 242 6.75 5.41 -16.35
N GLY A 243 6.00 4.30 -16.43
CA GLY A 243 4.61 4.31 -16.86
C GLY A 243 4.46 4.71 -18.33
N CYS A 244 3.24 4.56 -18.85
CA CYS A 244 2.93 4.97 -20.22
C CYS A 244 1.52 5.56 -20.30
N ARG A 245 1.45 6.86 -20.55
CA ARG A 245 0.20 7.56 -20.84
C ARG A 245 0.00 7.61 -22.35
N ARG A 246 -1.02 6.89 -22.83
CA ARG A 246 -1.43 6.94 -24.23
C ARG A 246 -2.14 8.24 -24.51
N VAL A 247 -1.56 9.07 -25.38
CA VAL A 247 -2.17 10.30 -25.88
C VAL A 247 -2.71 10.02 -27.28
N SER A 248 -3.96 10.41 -27.53
CA SER A 248 -4.56 10.34 -28.87
C SER A 248 -3.71 11.14 -29.85
N GLY A 249 -3.19 10.47 -30.89
CA GLY A 249 -2.23 11.06 -31.84
C GLY A 249 -0.83 10.43 -31.81
N GLY A 250 -0.58 9.43 -30.96
CA GLY A 250 0.59 8.54 -31.03
C GLY A 250 1.82 9.01 -30.24
N ASN A 251 1.78 10.19 -29.62
CA ASN A 251 2.88 10.68 -28.80
C ASN A 251 2.70 10.22 -27.34
N HIS A 252 3.26 9.05 -27.00
CA HIS A 252 3.19 8.51 -25.64
C HIS A 252 4.09 9.29 -24.69
N THR A 253 3.62 9.52 -23.47
CA THR A 253 4.37 10.23 -22.43
C THR A 253 4.51 9.37 -21.17
N PHE A 254 5.51 9.67 -20.34
CA PHE A 254 5.65 9.03 -19.04
C PHE A 254 4.45 9.32 -18.15
N ARG A 255 4.13 8.36 -17.28
CA ARG A 255 2.96 8.40 -16.41
C ARG A 255 3.40 8.18 -14.96
N PRO A 256 3.66 9.26 -14.21
CA PRO A 256 4.08 9.14 -12.82
C PRO A 256 2.95 8.61 -11.93
N SER A 257 3.31 7.94 -10.84
CA SER A 257 2.41 7.41 -9.83
C SER A 257 2.39 8.30 -8.58
N PHE A 258 1.21 8.51 -8.01
CA PHE A 258 1.01 9.20 -6.74
C PHE A 258 0.66 8.18 -5.64
N PRO A 259 1.19 8.28 -4.41
CA PRO A 259 1.95 9.41 -3.85
C PRO A 259 3.47 9.38 -4.11
N ALA A 260 4.00 8.38 -4.80
CA ALA A 260 5.45 8.26 -5.02
C ALA A 260 6.08 9.47 -5.75
N SER A 261 5.32 10.16 -6.61
CA SER A 261 5.79 11.31 -7.38
C SER A 261 5.96 12.60 -6.57
N ARG A 262 5.50 12.65 -5.31
CA ARG A 262 5.51 13.86 -4.49
C ARG A 262 5.95 13.56 -3.05
N TRP A 263 6.92 14.31 -2.55
CA TRP A 263 7.34 14.41 -1.13
C TRP A 263 7.25 13.14 -0.27
N VAL A 264 7.95 12.06 -0.63
CA VAL A 264 8.29 10.98 0.31
C VAL A 264 9.62 10.33 -0.14
N LEU A 265 10.43 9.83 0.80
CA LEU A 265 11.64 9.03 0.52
C LEU A 265 11.24 7.77 -0.28
N GLY A 266 11.30 7.85 -1.61
CA GLY A 266 11.11 6.72 -2.51
C GLY A 266 12.38 5.88 -2.57
N GLY A 267 12.29 4.63 -2.12
CA GLY A 267 13.36 3.64 -2.34
C GLY A 267 13.22 3.02 -3.73
N PRO A 268 14.26 3.01 -4.59
CA PRO A 268 14.21 2.24 -5.83
C PRO A 268 14.24 0.73 -5.51
N ALA A 269 13.45 -0.06 -6.25
CA ALA A 269 13.59 -1.51 -6.25
C ALA A 269 14.84 -1.88 -7.09
N ASP A 270 15.92 -2.30 -6.42
CA ASP A 270 17.12 -2.83 -7.09
C ASP A 270 17.00 -4.34 -7.29
N THR A 271 17.07 -4.79 -8.55
CA THR A 271 17.18 -6.22 -8.87
C THR A 271 18.63 -6.65 -8.70
N SER A 272 18.95 -7.32 -7.60
CA SER A 272 20.30 -7.86 -7.39
C SER A 272 20.64 -8.91 -8.46
N ARG A 273 21.51 -8.57 -9.42
CA ARG A 273 22.26 -9.57 -10.18
C ARG A 273 23.42 -10.02 -9.30
N GLY A 274 23.52 -11.33 -9.04
CA GLY A 274 24.66 -11.90 -8.33
C GLY A 274 25.99 -11.69 -9.08
N PRO A 275 27.14 -11.92 -8.42
CA PRO A 275 28.44 -11.88 -9.05
C PRO A 275 28.58 -12.91 -10.19
#